data_AF-A0A0C1QT62-F1
#
_entry.id   AF-A0A0C1QT62-F1
#
_cell.length_a   1.000
_cell.length_b   1.000
_cell.length_c   1.000
_cell.angle_alpha   90.00
_cell.angle_beta   90.00
_cell.angle_gamma   90.00
#
_symmetry.space_group_name_H-M   'P 1'
#
loop_
_entity.id
_entity.type
_entity.pdbx_description
1 polymer ?
#
loop_
_entity_poly.entity_id
_entity_poly.type
_entity_poly.pdbx_seq_one_letter_code
_entity_poly.pdbx_strand_id
1 'polypeptide(L)'
;MVFTKQISKLIITSSLFLSCSLALGPRLTIAAEVPVQATSFAKAPYSKLFTTGSVYAVKDKDFTSGDSSVGVFTLWSKNPINNDIQVTINYALHDKYIANPSAYLTGITLMDNNQPLLTINQLVKADSAHTKITRPGYYESFDALWADNFWDNPFWGDEDPVYIPPSTASGGFSQFDISQLSNDIAQLPNHNLQMRLMFNNGEIQTWHLGKRTVEALKDLVAID
;
A
#
# COMPACT_ATOMS: atom_id res chain seq x y z
N MET A 1 -59.45 36.46 -2.89
CA MET A 1 -58.49 37.45 -2.36
C MET A 1 -58.99 37.85 -0.98
N VAL A 2 -58.20 37.67 0.07
CA VAL A 2 -58.18 38.41 1.35
C VAL A 2 -57.38 37.58 2.37
N PHE A 3 -56.31 38.20 2.86
CA PHE A 3 -55.43 37.78 3.93
C PHE A 3 -56.19 37.63 5.26
N THR A 4 -55.75 36.69 6.11
CA THR A 4 -55.62 37.05 7.53
C THR A 4 -54.50 36.28 8.23
N LYS A 5 -53.59 37.07 8.77
CA LYS A 5 -52.45 36.77 9.63
C LYS A 5 -52.99 36.66 11.06
N GLN A 6 -52.59 35.66 11.85
CA GLN A 6 -52.67 35.76 13.31
C GLN A 6 -51.33 35.42 13.95
N ILE A 7 -50.82 36.43 14.63
CA ILE A 7 -49.71 36.42 15.59
C ILE A 7 -50.32 36.09 16.94
N SER A 8 -49.61 35.35 17.79
CA SER A 8 -49.28 35.70 19.19
C SER A 8 -49.14 34.44 20.06
N LYS A 9 -47.95 34.21 20.63
CA LYS A 9 -47.65 34.50 22.04
C LYS A 9 -46.35 33.81 22.46
N LEU A 10 -45.46 34.64 22.96
CA LEU A 10 -44.27 34.31 23.73
C LEU A 10 -44.70 33.83 25.13
N ILE A 11 -44.19 32.68 25.58
CA ILE A 11 -44.13 32.32 27.00
C ILE A 11 -42.73 31.81 27.27
N ILE A 12 -41.99 32.54 28.10
CA ILE A 12 -40.75 32.11 28.74
C ILE A 12 -41.13 31.83 30.20
N THR A 13 -40.91 30.60 30.67
CA THR A 13 -40.72 30.32 32.10
C THR A 13 -39.73 29.18 32.25
N SER A 14 -38.59 29.53 32.84
CA SER A 14 -37.50 28.67 33.28
C SER A 14 -37.95 27.70 34.37
N SER A 15 -37.40 26.48 34.40
CA SER A 15 -37.09 25.75 35.63
C SER A 15 -36.02 24.71 35.37
N LEU A 16 -34.96 24.81 36.16
CA LEU A 16 -33.79 23.94 36.17
C LEU A 16 -34.20 22.50 36.53
N PHE A 17 -33.69 21.54 35.77
CA PHE A 17 -33.29 20.25 36.35
C PHE A 17 -31.81 20.04 36.06
N LEU A 18 -31.05 20.16 37.15
CA LEU A 18 -29.67 19.76 37.29
C LEU A 18 -29.66 18.22 37.30
N SER A 19 -29.34 17.59 36.17
CA SER A 19 -28.94 16.17 36.15
C SER A 19 -27.44 16.11 35.88
N CYS A 20 -26.70 16.06 36.98
CA CYS A 20 -25.30 15.66 37.00
C CYS A 20 -25.24 14.17 36.63
N SER A 21 -24.74 13.85 35.44
CA SER A 21 -24.31 12.49 35.11
C SER A 21 -22.85 12.60 34.71
N LEU A 22 -22.02 12.38 35.72
CA LEU A 22 -20.58 12.22 35.61
C LEU A 22 -20.26 11.15 34.58
N ALA A 23 -19.31 11.52 33.73
CA ALA A 23 -18.73 10.75 32.65
C ALA A 23 -18.51 9.27 33.00
N LEU A 24 -19.11 8.37 32.23
CA LEU A 24 -18.41 7.13 31.89
C LEU A 24 -17.21 7.54 31.04
N GLY A 25 -16.04 7.57 31.66
CA GLY A 25 -14.78 7.76 30.96
C GLY A 25 -14.64 6.75 29.82
N PRO A 26 -13.88 7.10 28.77
CA PRO A 26 -13.60 6.14 27.72
C PRO A 26 -12.93 4.93 28.35
N ARG A 27 -13.58 3.76 28.25
CA ARG A 27 -12.85 2.51 28.40
C ARG A 27 -11.75 2.55 27.36
N LEU A 28 -10.52 2.75 27.83
CA LEU A 28 -9.32 2.38 27.10
C LEU A 28 -9.52 0.92 26.69
N THR A 29 -9.90 0.73 25.44
CA THR A 29 -9.92 -0.60 24.85
C THR A 29 -8.45 -0.94 24.74
N ILE A 30 -8.00 -1.79 25.67
CA ILE A 30 -6.67 -2.41 25.64
C ILE A 30 -6.47 -2.92 24.23
N ALA A 31 -5.36 -2.50 23.61
CA ALA A 31 -4.98 -2.90 22.27
C ALA A 31 -5.22 -4.41 22.09
N ALA A 32 -6.13 -4.74 21.18
CA ALA A 32 -6.34 -6.11 20.75
C ALA A 32 -4.99 -6.72 20.32
N GLU A 33 -4.85 -8.04 20.46
CA GLU A 33 -3.67 -8.82 20.12
C GLU A 33 -3.07 -8.44 18.74
N VAL A 34 -2.15 -7.49 18.73
CA VAL A 34 -1.36 -7.12 17.56
C VAL A 34 0.11 -7.19 17.99
N PRO A 35 0.74 -8.39 18.00
CA PRO A 35 2.02 -8.46 17.29
C PRO A 35 2.46 -9.82 16.70
N VAL A 36 1.79 -10.95 17.00
CA VAL A 36 2.35 -12.27 16.59
C VAL A 36 2.19 -12.51 15.09
N GLN A 37 1.04 -12.18 14.51
CA GLN A 37 0.82 -12.36 13.07
C GLN A 37 1.67 -11.39 12.24
N ALA A 38 1.70 -10.09 12.57
CA ALA A 38 2.46 -9.09 11.82
C ALA A 38 3.97 -9.40 11.76
N THR A 39 4.57 -9.85 12.87
CA THR A 39 6.00 -10.23 12.90
C THR A 39 6.28 -11.52 12.14
N SER A 40 5.35 -12.48 12.15
CA SER A 40 5.46 -13.70 11.33
C SER A 40 5.43 -13.39 9.83
N PHE A 41 4.55 -12.47 9.40
CA PHE A 41 4.49 -11.99 8.03
C PHE A 41 5.78 -11.26 7.62
N ALA A 42 6.39 -10.45 8.49
CA ALA A 42 7.63 -9.76 8.14
C ALA A 42 8.79 -10.73 7.83
N LYS A 43 8.92 -11.82 8.60
CA LYS A 43 10.04 -12.78 8.50
C LYS A 43 9.81 -13.92 7.50
N ALA A 44 8.58 -14.13 7.04
CA ALA A 44 8.25 -15.21 6.11
C ALA A 44 9.02 -15.10 4.76
N PRO A 45 9.20 -16.22 4.02
CA PRO A 45 9.88 -16.20 2.73
C PRO A 45 9.09 -15.43 1.65
N TYR A 46 9.80 -14.90 0.66
CA TYR A 46 9.20 -14.39 -0.57
C TYR A 46 9.01 -15.51 -1.60
N SER A 47 7.99 -15.37 -2.44
CA SER A 47 7.64 -16.27 -3.54
C SER A 47 7.46 -17.73 -3.13
N LYS A 48 6.96 -17.94 -1.90
CA LYS A 48 6.67 -19.26 -1.33
C LYS A 48 5.42 -19.18 -0.48
N LEU A 49 4.63 -20.24 -0.51
CA LEU A 49 3.52 -20.45 0.40
C LEU A 49 4.06 -20.63 1.82
N PHE A 50 3.44 -19.94 2.78
CA PHE A 50 3.67 -20.10 4.21
C PHE A 50 2.36 -19.94 4.97
N THR A 51 2.38 -20.29 6.26
CA THR A 51 1.21 -20.21 7.13
C THR A 51 1.49 -19.37 8.37
N THR A 52 0.44 -18.75 8.88
CA THR A 52 0.43 -18.10 10.19
C THR A 52 -0.92 -18.30 10.85
N GLY A 53 -0.93 -19.13 11.91
CA GLY A 53 -2.19 -19.65 12.46
C GLY A 53 -2.97 -20.44 11.40
N SER A 54 -4.22 -20.06 11.15
CA SER A 54 -5.10 -20.66 10.14
C SER A 54 -4.99 -20.02 8.75
N VAL A 55 -4.19 -18.96 8.59
CA VAL A 55 -4.10 -18.21 7.33
C VAL A 55 -2.92 -18.72 6.53
N TYR A 56 -3.17 -19.02 5.26
CA TYR A 56 -2.15 -19.32 4.25
C TYR A 56 -1.82 -18.05 3.49
N ALA A 57 -0.56 -17.85 3.15
CA ALA A 57 -0.15 -16.66 2.43
C ALA A 57 1.07 -16.85 1.53
N VAL A 58 1.18 -15.96 0.55
CA VAL A 58 2.33 -15.80 -0.34
C VAL A 58 2.72 -14.33 -0.35
N LYS A 59 4.00 -14.03 -0.15
CA LYS A 59 4.53 -12.67 -0.29
C LYS A 59 5.34 -12.55 -1.55
N ASP A 60 5.27 -11.39 -2.18
CA ASP A 60 6.12 -11.02 -3.29
C ASP A 60 6.69 -9.62 -3.09
N LYS A 61 7.83 -9.40 -3.69
CA LYS A 61 8.61 -8.17 -3.63
C LYS A 61 9.33 -8.06 -4.95
N ASP A 62 8.82 -7.18 -5.80
CA ASP A 62 9.53 -6.77 -7.00
C ASP A 62 10.42 -5.58 -6.66
N PHE A 63 11.69 -5.67 -7.06
CA PHE A 63 12.66 -4.61 -6.88
C PHE A 63 13.23 -4.22 -8.23
N THR A 64 13.16 -2.94 -8.55
CA THR A 64 14.07 -2.34 -9.52
C THR A 64 15.45 -2.15 -8.87
N SER A 65 16.50 -2.64 -9.53
CA SER A 65 17.89 -2.49 -9.07
C SER A 65 18.24 -1.00 -8.90
N GLY A 66 18.59 -0.59 -7.68
CA GLY A 66 19.08 0.76 -7.39
C GLY A 66 18.60 1.35 -6.06
N ASP A 67 17.37 1.03 -5.62
CA ASP A 67 16.83 1.49 -4.34
C ASP A 67 15.84 0.47 -3.75
N SER A 68 16.25 -0.20 -2.67
CA SER A 68 15.41 -1.22 -1.99
C SER A 68 14.17 -0.66 -1.28
N SER A 69 14.05 0.66 -1.19
CA SER A 69 12.92 1.33 -0.54
C SER A 69 11.82 1.74 -1.54
N VAL A 70 12.06 1.56 -2.84
CA VAL A 70 11.09 1.71 -3.93
C VAL A 70 10.73 0.32 -4.46
N GLY A 71 9.44 0.08 -4.65
CA GLY A 71 8.96 -1.24 -5.04
C GLY A 71 7.47 -1.43 -4.84
N VAL A 72 7.01 -2.59 -5.27
CA VAL A 72 5.68 -3.11 -4.95
C VAL A 72 5.84 -4.40 -4.15
N PHE A 73 5.16 -4.43 -3.01
CA PHE A 73 5.08 -5.57 -2.11
C PHE A 73 3.66 -6.07 -2.10
N THR A 74 3.48 -7.36 -2.38
CA THR A 74 2.17 -7.99 -2.33
C THR A 74 2.14 -9.07 -1.27
N LEU A 75 1.01 -9.19 -0.59
CA LEU A 75 0.69 -10.27 0.33
C LEU A 75 -0.65 -10.84 -0.10
N TRP A 76 -0.62 -12.05 -0.64
CA TRP A 76 -1.79 -12.81 -1.04
C TRP A 76 -2.10 -13.76 0.10
N SER A 77 -3.35 -13.77 0.57
CA SER A 77 -3.73 -14.56 1.74
C SER A 77 -5.05 -15.27 1.50
N LYS A 78 -5.14 -16.51 2.00
CA LYS A 78 -6.35 -17.31 2.06
C LYS A 78 -6.62 -17.72 3.49
N ASN A 79 -7.84 -17.50 3.96
CA ASN A 79 -8.35 -18.05 5.20
C ASN A 79 -9.42 -19.11 4.88
N PRO A 80 -9.12 -20.41 5.05
CA PRO A 80 -10.06 -21.48 4.69
C PRO A 80 -11.30 -21.51 5.60
N ILE A 81 -11.23 -20.94 6.81
CA ILE A 81 -12.36 -20.95 7.76
C ILE A 81 -13.56 -20.16 7.23
N ASN A 82 -13.31 -19.06 6.54
CA ASN A 82 -14.33 -18.18 5.97
C ASN A 82 -14.28 -18.09 4.45
N ASN A 83 -13.40 -18.86 3.80
CA ASN A 83 -13.14 -18.85 2.37
C ASN A 83 -12.78 -17.45 1.82
N ASP A 84 -12.18 -16.59 2.65
CA ASP A 84 -11.72 -15.28 2.21
C ASP A 84 -10.37 -15.42 1.51
N ILE A 85 -10.28 -14.88 0.30
CA ILE A 85 -9.00 -14.72 -0.42
C ILE A 85 -8.80 -13.24 -0.71
N GLN A 86 -7.66 -12.71 -0.30
CA GLN A 86 -7.35 -11.29 -0.42
C GLN A 86 -5.94 -11.08 -0.95
N VAL A 87 -5.74 -9.97 -1.64
CA VAL A 87 -4.42 -9.44 -1.93
C VAL A 87 -4.26 -8.06 -1.32
N THR A 88 -3.20 -7.91 -0.54
CA THR A 88 -2.75 -6.64 0.01
C THR A 88 -1.55 -6.15 -0.78
N ILE A 89 -1.59 -4.90 -1.22
CA ILE A 89 -0.51 -4.23 -1.93
C ILE A 89 -0.01 -3.05 -1.11
N ASN A 90 1.29 -3.05 -0.84
CA ASN A 90 2.02 -1.87 -0.38
C ASN A 90 2.94 -1.42 -1.51
N TYR A 91 2.94 -0.14 -1.83
CA TYR A 91 3.78 0.40 -2.89
C TYR A 91 4.57 1.62 -2.42
N ALA A 92 5.73 1.82 -3.03
CA ALA A 92 6.52 3.04 -2.98
C ALA A 92 7.04 3.27 -4.40
N LEU A 93 6.50 4.27 -5.09
CA LEU A 93 6.67 4.48 -6.54
C LEU A 93 7.39 5.80 -6.79
N HIS A 94 8.30 5.86 -7.76
CA HIS A 94 9.03 7.10 -8.07
C HIS A 94 8.13 8.23 -8.58
N ASP A 95 6.98 7.89 -9.14
CA ASP A 95 6.05 8.85 -9.70
C ASP A 95 5.36 9.68 -8.61
N LYS A 96 5.60 10.99 -8.61
CA LYS A 96 5.07 11.95 -7.62
C LYS A 96 3.62 12.34 -7.87
N TYR A 97 3.10 12.15 -9.09
CA TYR A 97 1.71 12.50 -9.44
C TYR A 97 0.68 11.58 -8.77
N ILE A 98 1.14 10.43 -8.27
CA ILE A 98 0.31 9.53 -7.48
C ILE A 98 0.03 10.14 -6.09
N ALA A 99 1.06 10.65 -5.39
CA ALA A 99 0.88 11.27 -4.08
C ALA A 99 0.14 12.63 -4.13
N ASN A 100 0.12 13.31 -5.28
CA ASN A 100 -0.55 14.61 -5.45
C ASN A 100 -1.40 14.56 -6.73
N PRO A 101 -2.72 14.31 -6.63
CA PRO A 101 -3.63 14.80 -5.59
C PRO A 101 -4.07 13.75 -4.54
N SER A 102 -3.16 12.96 -3.99
CA SER A 102 -3.46 11.89 -3.02
C SER A 102 -4.31 10.76 -3.62
N ALA A 103 -3.88 10.29 -4.80
CA ALA A 103 -4.51 9.18 -5.50
C ALA A 103 -4.41 7.88 -4.71
N TYR A 104 -5.31 6.93 -4.96
CA TYR A 104 -5.25 5.58 -4.38
C TYR A 104 -5.38 4.53 -5.47
N LEU A 105 -4.88 3.33 -5.18
CA LEU A 105 -4.91 2.21 -6.11
C LEU A 105 -6.34 1.67 -6.19
N THR A 106 -6.90 1.66 -7.38
CA THR A 106 -8.28 1.22 -7.66
C THR A 106 -8.35 -0.19 -8.20
N GLY A 107 -7.25 -0.69 -8.75
CA GLY A 107 -7.20 -2.04 -9.27
C GLY A 107 -5.85 -2.44 -9.81
N ILE A 108 -5.74 -3.72 -10.12
CA ILE A 108 -4.56 -4.37 -10.66
C ILE A 108 -4.98 -5.20 -11.86
N THR A 109 -4.21 -5.17 -12.93
CA THR A 109 -4.34 -6.13 -14.04
C THR A 109 -3.08 -6.98 -14.11
N LEU A 110 -3.21 -8.30 -14.00
CA LEU A 110 -2.13 -9.22 -14.37
C LEU A 110 -2.17 -9.43 -15.88
N MET A 111 -1.01 -9.30 -16.51
CA MET A 111 -0.86 -9.38 -17.96
C MET A 111 0.27 -10.34 -18.33
N ASP A 112 0.12 -10.96 -19.49
CA ASP A 112 1.15 -11.74 -20.15
C ASP A 112 1.40 -11.16 -21.54
N ASN A 113 2.62 -10.69 -21.81
CA ASN A 113 2.99 -10.03 -23.06
C ASN A 113 1.99 -8.93 -23.49
N ASN A 114 1.65 -8.02 -22.55
CA ASN A 114 0.64 -6.96 -22.71
C ASN A 114 -0.81 -7.43 -22.95
N GLN A 115 -1.10 -8.74 -22.85
CA GLN A 115 -2.47 -9.26 -22.89
C GLN A 115 -3.02 -9.40 -21.46
N PRO A 116 -4.19 -8.82 -21.14
CA PRO A 116 -4.77 -8.95 -19.81
C PRO A 116 -5.22 -10.39 -19.56
N LEU A 117 -4.76 -10.97 -18.44
CA LEU A 117 -5.16 -12.30 -17.98
C LEU A 117 -6.22 -12.21 -16.88
N LEU A 118 -6.01 -11.31 -15.92
CA LEU A 118 -6.84 -11.18 -14.73
C LEU A 118 -6.93 -9.72 -14.31
N THR A 119 -8.13 -9.25 -13.98
CA THR A 119 -8.32 -7.91 -13.40
C THR A 119 -8.90 -8.02 -12.00
N ILE A 120 -8.23 -7.37 -11.05
CA ILE A 120 -8.57 -7.30 -9.64
C ILE A 120 -9.04 -5.88 -9.35
N ASN A 121 -10.31 -5.71 -8.99
CA ASN A 121 -10.91 -4.39 -8.76
C ASN A 121 -11.96 -4.37 -7.63
N GLN A 122 -12.15 -5.48 -6.91
CA GLN A 122 -13.01 -5.52 -5.73
C GLN A 122 -12.26 -4.94 -4.52
N LEU A 123 -12.24 -3.62 -4.43
CA LEU A 123 -11.53 -2.91 -3.38
C LEU A 123 -12.21 -3.11 -2.01
N VAL A 124 -11.45 -3.62 -1.05
CA VAL A 124 -11.87 -3.76 0.35
C VAL A 124 -11.44 -2.53 1.15
N LYS A 125 -10.19 -2.10 0.96
CA LYS A 125 -9.62 -0.94 1.67
C LYS A 125 -8.52 -0.31 0.82
N ALA A 126 -8.43 1.01 0.80
CA ALA A 126 -7.28 1.72 0.28
C ALA A 126 -6.95 2.93 1.16
N ASP A 127 -5.66 3.20 1.29
CA ASP A 127 -5.17 4.46 1.82
C ASP A 127 -4.64 5.30 0.65
N SER A 128 -4.94 6.60 0.67
CA SER A 128 -4.38 7.54 -0.30
C SER A 128 -2.85 7.54 -0.26
N ALA A 129 -2.26 7.65 -1.45
CA ALA A 129 -0.84 7.82 -1.60
C ALA A 129 -0.37 9.12 -0.96
N HIS A 130 0.80 9.07 -0.35
CA HIS A 130 1.45 10.20 0.28
C HIS A 130 2.92 10.21 -0.10
N THR A 131 3.55 11.38 -0.02
CA THR A 131 4.99 11.47 -0.21
C THR A 131 5.70 10.78 0.96
N LYS A 132 6.54 9.80 0.62
CA LYS A 132 7.37 9.05 1.54
C LYS A 132 8.84 9.35 1.24
N ILE A 133 9.61 9.70 2.27
CA ILE A 133 11.06 9.82 2.14
C ILE A 133 11.65 8.39 2.11
N THR A 134 12.32 8.06 1.02
CA THR A 134 12.95 6.75 0.77
C THR A 134 14.42 6.76 1.19
N ARG A 135 15.09 7.90 1.03
CA ARG A 135 16.45 8.15 1.53
C ARG A 135 16.54 9.57 2.09
N PRO A 136 17.05 9.78 3.32
CA PRO A 136 17.25 11.13 3.83
C PRO A 136 18.26 11.88 2.98
N GLY A 137 18.16 13.21 2.95
CA GLY A 137 19.21 14.05 2.37
C GLY A 137 20.46 13.98 3.23
N TYR A 138 21.62 14.08 2.59
CA TYR A 138 22.92 14.01 3.26
C TYR A 138 23.93 14.90 2.54
N TYR A 139 25.02 15.22 3.21
CA TYR A 139 26.16 15.90 2.61
C TYR A 139 27.19 14.85 2.22
N GLU A 140 27.69 14.92 0.98
CA GLU A 140 28.73 14.03 0.46
C GLU A 140 29.96 14.86 0.14
N SER A 141 31.16 14.30 0.36
CA SER A 141 32.38 14.99 -0.08
C SER A 141 32.44 15.03 -1.60
N PHE A 142 33.00 16.12 -2.15
CA PHE A 142 33.15 16.26 -3.60
C PHE A 142 33.94 15.09 -4.20
N ASP A 143 35.02 14.66 -3.53
CA ASP A 143 35.87 13.53 -3.94
C ASP A 143 35.11 12.20 -4.09
N ALA A 144 34.09 11.95 -3.25
CA ALA A 144 33.34 10.69 -3.27
C ALA A 144 32.35 10.61 -4.45
N LEU A 145 31.93 11.76 -4.99
CA LEU A 145 31.00 11.83 -6.12
C LEU A 145 31.67 11.63 -7.49
N TRP A 146 33.01 11.79 -7.55
CA TRP A 146 33.79 11.76 -8.79
C TRP A 146 34.92 10.72 -8.77
N ALA A 147 34.80 9.67 -7.96
CA ALA A 147 35.82 8.62 -7.79
C ALA A 147 36.16 7.80 -9.06
N ASP A 148 35.48 8.05 -10.19
CA ASP A 148 35.81 7.49 -11.49
C ASP A 148 36.84 8.36 -12.23
N ASN A 149 38.10 8.23 -11.84
CA ASN A 149 39.32 8.44 -12.66
C ASN A 149 39.35 9.66 -13.62
N PHE A 150 39.50 10.87 -13.09
CA PHE A 150 40.06 12.00 -13.85
C PHE A 150 41.34 12.50 -13.17
N TRP A 151 42.40 11.72 -13.34
CA TRP A 151 43.74 11.99 -12.82
C TRP A 151 44.23 13.42 -13.14
N ASP A 152 44.87 14.06 -12.15
CA ASP A 152 45.71 15.27 -12.26
C ASP A 152 45.05 16.62 -12.61
N ASN A 153 44.29 17.21 -11.69
CA ASN A 153 43.94 18.63 -11.76
C ASN A 153 44.59 19.43 -10.60
N PRO A 154 45.62 20.26 -10.85
CA PRO A 154 46.40 20.95 -9.82
C PRO A 154 45.71 22.19 -9.21
N PHE A 155 44.38 22.29 -9.32
CA PHE A 155 43.61 23.52 -9.06
C PHE A 155 42.61 23.45 -7.90
N TRP A 156 42.53 22.37 -7.12
CA TRP A 156 41.46 22.21 -6.13
C TRP A 156 42.02 22.06 -4.70
N GLY A 157 41.74 23.06 -3.86
CA GLY A 157 41.82 22.98 -2.41
C GLY A 157 40.52 22.43 -1.82
N ASP A 158 40.47 22.23 -0.50
CA ASP A 158 39.32 21.67 0.26
C ASP A 158 37.96 22.16 -0.30
N GLU A 159 37.29 21.32 -1.09
CA GLU A 159 35.97 21.64 -1.62
C GLU A 159 34.90 21.37 -0.56
N ASP A 160 33.99 22.33 -0.39
CA ASP A 160 32.88 22.20 0.55
C ASP A 160 32.01 20.99 0.18
N PRO A 161 31.49 20.26 1.18
CA PRO A 161 30.64 19.10 0.92
C PRO A 161 29.37 19.48 0.17
N VAL A 162 28.98 18.65 -0.80
CA VAL A 162 27.80 18.85 -1.65
C VAL A 162 26.57 18.29 -0.96
N TYR A 163 25.51 19.09 -0.89
CA TYR A 163 24.22 18.62 -0.39
C TYR A 163 23.50 17.74 -1.42
N ILE A 164 23.26 16.48 -1.05
CA ILE A 164 22.42 15.54 -1.80
C ILE A 164 21.01 15.56 -1.19
N PRO A 165 19.98 15.97 -1.95
CA PRO A 165 18.61 16.06 -1.43
C PRO A 165 18.02 14.68 -1.15
N PRO A 166 16.96 14.60 -0.31
CA PRO A 166 16.28 13.36 -0.01
C PRO A 166 15.67 12.73 -1.27
N SER A 167 15.76 11.40 -1.35
CA SER A 167 14.96 10.63 -2.31
C SER A 167 13.54 10.48 -1.76
N THR A 168 12.55 10.60 -2.63
CA THR A 168 11.13 10.49 -2.27
C THR A 168 10.39 9.58 -3.24
N ALA A 169 9.34 8.95 -2.74
CA ALA A 169 8.41 8.11 -3.49
C ALA A 169 6.95 8.41 -3.09
N SER A 170 6.01 8.09 -3.96
CA SER A 170 4.60 7.99 -3.62
C SER A 170 4.33 6.65 -2.96
N GLY A 171 4.09 6.67 -1.65
CA GLY A 171 3.82 5.50 -0.83
C GLY A 171 2.33 5.33 -0.57
N GLY A 172 1.83 4.10 -0.60
CA GLY A 172 0.44 3.82 -0.26
C GLY A 172 0.12 2.35 -0.09
N PHE A 173 -1.14 2.09 0.20
CA PHE A 173 -1.65 0.78 0.59
C PHE A 173 -3.01 0.52 -0.05
N SER A 174 -3.27 -0.71 -0.49
CA SER A 174 -4.60 -1.16 -0.87
C SER A 174 -4.79 -2.65 -0.64
N GLN A 175 -6.03 -3.06 -0.43
CA GLN A 175 -6.45 -4.42 -0.17
C GLN A 175 -7.66 -4.72 -1.05
N PHE A 176 -7.62 -5.86 -1.72
CA PHE A 176 -8.66 -6.31 -2.63
C PHE A 176 -9.15 -7.70 -2.22
N ASP A 177 -10.44 -7.92 -2.39
CA ASP A 177 -11.04 -9.25 -2.36
C ASP A 177 -10.81 -9.90 -3.73
N ILE A 178 -10.33 -11.13 -3.70
CA ILE A 178 -10.06 -11.95 -4.89
C ILE A 178 -10.71 -13.33 -4.78
N SER A 179 -11.65 -13.52 -3.85
CA SER A 179 -12.30 -14.80 -3.59
C SER A 179 -13.02 -15.34 -4.84
N GLN A 180 -13.60 -14.44 -5.64
CA GLN A 180 -14.26 -14.79 -6.92
C GLN A 180 -13.27 -15.13 -8.05
N LEU A 181 -11.98 -14.85 -7.87
CA LEU A 181 -10.93 -14.99 -8.89
C LEU A 181 -10.09 -16.26 -8.71
N SER A 182 -10.45 -17.12 -7.76
CA SER A 182 -9.72 -18.36 -7.44
C SER A 182 -9.45 -19.23 -8.68
N ASN A 183 -10.48 -19.44 -9.51
CA ASN A 183 -10.35 -20.24 -10.74
C ASN A 183 -9.43 -19.59 -11.77
N ASP A 184 -9.50 -18.27 -11.94
CA ASP A 184 -8.65 -17.54 -12.89
C ASP A 184 -7.18 -17.56 -12.42
N ILE A 185 -6.94 -17.43 -11.12
CA ILE A 185 -5.61 -17.54 -10.51
C ILE A 185 -5.02 -18.93 -10.75
N ALA A 186 -5.83 -19.99 -10.59
CA ALA A 186 -5.40 -21.37 -10.84
C ALA A 186 -5.00 -21.62 -12.31
N GLN A 187 -5.46 -20.78 -13.25
CA GLN A 187 -5.18 -20.88 -14.68
C GLN A 187 -4.05 -19.97 -15.16
N LEU A 188 -3.43 -19.18 -14.27
CA LEU A 188 -2.30 -18.33 -14.64
C LEU A 188 -1.13 -19.15 -15.23
N PRO A 189 -0.40 -18.62 -16.22
CA PRO A 189 0.71 -19.32 -16.85
C PRO A 189 1.96 -19.31 -15.93
N ASN A 190 2.80 -20.32 -16.04
CA ASN A 190 3.92 -20.56 -15.10
C ASN A 190 5.20 -19.77 -15.48
N HIS A 191 5.08 -18.44 -15.61
CA HIS A 191 6.20 -17.53 -15.87
C HIS A 191 5.96 -16.15 -15.22
N ASN A 192 6.87 -15.20 -15.43
CA ASN A 192 6.74 -13.86 -14.87
C ASN A 192 5.56 -13.14 -15.52
N LEU A 193 4.68 -12.53 -14.71
CA LEU A 193 3.58 -11.73 -15.22
C LEU A 193 3.87 -10.24 -15.04
N GLN A 194 3.34 -9.41 -15.92
CA GLN A 194 3.30 -7.97 -15.69
C GLN A 194 2.10 -7.66 -14.78
N MET A 195 2.32 -6.82 -13.79
CA MET A 195 1.31 -6.35 -12.87
C MET A 195 1.10 -4.85 -13.11
N ARG A 196 -0.04 -4.49 -13.69
CA ARG A 196 -0.41 -3.11 -13.98
C ARG A 196 -1.27 -2.54 -12.85
N LEU A 197 -0.74 -1.58 -12.13
CA LEU A 197 -1.38 -0.84 -11.04
C LEU A 197 -2.14 0.34 -11.65
N MET A 198 -3.43 0.48 -11.31
CA MET A 198 -4.31 1.52 -11.85
C MET A 198 -4.81 2.43 -10.72
N PHE A 199 -4.55 3.72 -10.82
CA PHE A 199 -4.89 4.71 -9.81
C PHE A 199 -6.15 5.50 -10.19
N ASN A 200 -6.87 6.01 -9.19
CA ASN A 200 -8.10 6.79 -9.41
C ASN A 200 -7.87 8.13 -10.14
N ASN A 201 -6.63 8.63 -10.18
CA ASN A 201 -6.24 9.82 -10.94
C ASN A 201 -5.89 9.50 -12.41
N GLY A 202 -6.03 8.25 -12.85
CA GLY A 202 -5.70 7.80 -14.20
C GLY A 202 -4.25 7.36 -14.39
N GLU A 203 -3.39 7.52 -13.38
CA GLU A 203 -2.01 7.04 -13.44
C GLU A 203 -1.96 5.52 -13.51
N ILE A 204 -0.98 5.02 -14.27
CA ILE A 204 -0.74 3.60 -14.47
C ILE A 204 0.73 3.30 -14.24
N GLN A 205 1.01 2.31 -13.41
CA GLN A 205 2.37 1.86 -13.14
C GLN A 205 2.47 0.36 -13.41
N THR A 206 3.58 -0.09 -13.99
CA THR A 206 3.78 -1.51 -14.35
C THR A 206 4.93 -2.07 -13.55
N TRP A 207 4.67 -3.22 -12.91
CA TRP A 207 5.61 -4.01 -12.13
C TRP A 207 5.58 -5.46 -12.61
N HIS A 208 6.38 -6.33 -11.99
CA HIS A 208 6.38 -7.75 -12.30
C HIS A 208 5.95 -8.58 -11.09
N LEU A 209 5.26 -9.66 -11.39
CA LEU A 209 4.97 -10.73 -10.45
C LEU A 209 5.87 -11.91 -10.83
N GLY A 210 6.77 -12.30 -9.93
CA GLY A 210 7.77 -13.33 -10.22
C GLY A 210 7.14 -14.70 -10.48
N LYS A 211 7.72 -15.48 -11.40
CA LYS A 211 7.29 -16.85 -11.74
C LYS A 211 7.00 -17.72 -10.52
N ARG A 212 7.92 -17.74 -9.55
CA ARG A 212 7.77 -18.55 -8.33
C ARG A 212 6.59 -18.10 -7.47
N THR A 213 6.29 -16.80 -7.48
CA THR A 213 5.11 -16.26 -6.83
C THR A 213 3.87 -16.74 -7.55
N VAL A 214 3.82 -16.65 -8.89
CA VAL A 214 2.68 -17.16 -9.68
C VAL A 214 2.43 -18.65 -9.39
N GLU A 215 3.47 -19.47 -9.38
CA GLU A 215 3.38 -20.89 -8.99
C GLU A 215 2.79 -21.05 -7.58
N ALA A 216 3.30 -20.31 -6.59
CA ALA A 216 2.81 -20.37 -5.21
C ALA A 216 1.37 -19.83 -5.06
N LEU A 217 0.90 -18.91 -5.90
CA LEU A 217 -0.48 -18.45 -5.89
C LEU A 217 -1.45 -19.55 -6.33
N LYS A 218 -1.04 -20.38 -7.28
CA LYS A 218 -1.82 -21.54 -7.72
C LYS A 218 -1.98 -22.54 -6.59
N ASP A 219 -0.90 -22.80 -5.85
CA ASP A 219 -0.93 -23.63 -4.64
C ASP A 219 -1.84 -23.00 -3.57
N LEU A 220 -1.78 -21.68 -3.37
CA LEU A 220 -2.60 -20.97 -2.39
C LEU A 220 -4.10 -21.14 -2.64
N VAL A 221 -4.55 -20.99 -3.88
CA VAL A 221 -5.98 -21.06 -4.22
C VAL A 221 -6.52 -22.49 -4.21
N ALA A 222 -5.66 -23.50 -4.36
CA ALA A 222 -5.99 -24.92 -4.34
C ALA A 222 -6.22 -25.51 -2.93
N ILE A 223 -6.00 -24.74 -1.86
CA ILE A 223 -6.23 -25.18 -0.48
C ILE A 223 -7.73 -25.14 -0.18
N ASP A 224 -8.32 -26.20 0.37
CA ASP A 224 -9.75 -26.25 0.72
C ASP A 224 -10.08 -25.45 1.99
#